data_AF-A0A538TM07-F1
#
_entry.id   AF-A0A538TM07-F1
#
_cell.length_a   1.000
_cell.length_b   1.000
_cell.length_c   1.000
_cell.angle_alpha   90.00
_cell.angle_beta   90.00
_cell.angle_gamma   90.00
#
_symmetry.space_group_name_H-M   'P 1'
#
loop_
_entity.id
_entity.type
_entity.pdbx_description
1 polymer ?
#
loop_
_entity_poly.entity_id
_entity_poly.type
_entity_poly.pdbx_seq_one_letter_code
_entity_poly.pdbx_strand_id
1 'polypeptide(L)'
;MSDLSEQLALDLERIEVDTWRSITEAAPPETARSLGVSWCRIGPALAAAASRLDVLMYNLVVGLGVGTPARESDVDQAIQFFRAAGSPRFMVTLAPHAAPSAIGSWLTARGFRLHNHWIKLWRTVSDPVSGVPDPRVREMGPAHAEAFARCSVEAFDLPEAGVPWLAATVGRPGFRHYAAFDGDDAVGFGALYVDGGVGWLGMASTRPSHRRQGIQSALIATRLREAVAGSG
;
A
#
# COMPACT_ATOMS: atom_id res chain seq x y z
N MET A 1 -17.39 2.44 18.45
CA MET A 1 -16.89 2.33 17.06
C MET A 1 -17.99 2.91 16.20
N SER A 2 -17.80 4.08 15.56
CA SER A 2 -18.84 4.56 14.66
C SER A 2 -19.01 3.53 13.54
N ASP A 3 -20.25 3.33 13.11
CA ASP A 3 -20.51 2.50 11.94
C ASP A 3 -19.73 3.09 10.76
N LEU A 4 -19.01 2.25 10.02
CA LEU A 4 -18.29 2.67 8.83
C LEU A 4 -19.35 2.95 7.76
N SER A 5 -19.56 4.23 7.39
CA SER A 5 -20.51 4.55 6.33
C SER A 5 -20.08 3.89 5.01
N GLU A 6 -21.05 3.54 4.18
CA GLU A 6 -20.77 2.95 2.86
C GLU A 6 -19.82 3.83 2.03
N GLN A 7 -20.06 5.15 2.05
CA GLN A 7 -19.20 6.11 1.35
C GLN A 7 -17.75 6.08 1.86
N LEU A 8 -17.54 6.06 3.18
CA LEU A 8 -16.19 6.00 3.74
C LEU A 8 -15.52 4.66 3.41
N ALA A 9 -16.27 3.56 3.42
CA ALA A 9 -15.75 2.26 3.00
C ALA A 9 -15.26 2.29 1.55
N LEU A 10 -16.04 2.89 0.63
CA LEU A 10 -15.67 3.07 -0.77
C LEU A 10 -14.41 3.94 -0.92
N ASP A 11 -14.33 5.05 -0.18
CA ASP A 11 -13.18 5.96 -0.25
C ASP A 11 -11.89 5.29 0.26
N LEU A 12 -11.97 4.45 1.30
CA LEU A 12 -10.85 3.66 1.82
C LEU A 12 -10.36 2.56 0.87
N GLU A 13 -11.22 2.04 0.00
CA GLU A 13 -10.82 1.10 -1.05
C GLU A 13 -10.26 1.84 -2.28
N ARG A 14 -10.84 2.98 -2.66
CA ARG A 14 -10.35 3.80 -3.77
C ARG A 14 -8.93 4.32 -3.51
N ILE A 15 -8.66 4.85 -2.31
CA ILE A 15 -7.32 5.34 -1.97
C ILE A 15 -6.28 4.22 -2.04
N GLU A 16 -6.65 2.98 -1.70
CA GLU A 16 -5.75 1.83 -1.79
C GLU A 16 -5.46 1.45 -3.25
N VAL A 17 -6.48 1.46 -4.10
CA VAL A 17 -6.33 1.28 -5.55
C VAL A 17 -5.38 2.32 -6.15
N ASP A 18 -5.53 3.60 -5.79
CA ASP A 18 -4.71 4.67 -6.33
C ASP A 18 -3.29 4.66 -5.77
N THR A 19 -3.14 4.31 -4.49
CA THR A 19 -1.83 4.08 -3.86
C THR A 19 -1.08 2.95 -4.58
N TRP A 20 -1.70 1.79 -4.78
CA TRP A 20 -1.05 0.66 -5.46
C TRP A 20 -0.72 0.95 -6.91
N ARG A 21 -1.56 1.72 -7.61
CA ARG A 21 -1.23 2.21 -8.96
C ARG A 21 0.04 3.08 -8.89
N SER A 22 0.07 4.09 -8.02
CA SER A 22 1.20 5.01 -7.91
C SER A 22 2.50 4.30 -7.50
N ILE A 23 2.43 3.32 -6.59
CA ILE A 23 3.57 2.45 -6.23
C ILE A 23 4.03 1.67 -7.46
N THR A 24 3.12 1.03 -8.19
CA THR A 24 3.49 0.21 -9.36
C THR A 24 4.12 1.05 -10.46
N GLU A 25 3.58 2.23 -10.73
CA GLU A 25 4.12 3.21 -11.71
C GLU A 25 5.42 3.88 -11.24
N ALA A 26 5.83 3.70 -9.97
CA ALA A 26 7.10 4.19 -9.46
C ALA A 26 8.29 3.43 -10.04
N ALA A 27 8.11 2.17 -10.44
CA ALA A 27 9.21 1.32 -10.88
C ALA A 27 9.94 1.93 -12.08
N PRO A 28 11.26 2.22 -11.97
CA PRO A 28 12.06 2.61 -13.13
C PRO A 28 11.97 1.55 -14.23
N PRO A 29 12.02 1.89 -15.53
CA PRO A 29 11.77 0.93 -16.61
C PRO A 29 12.63 -0.34 -16.56
N GLU A 30 13.89 -0.22 -16.17
CA GLU A 30 14.80 -1.36 -16.00
C GLU A 30 14.39 -2.25 -14.82
N THR A 31 14.09 -1.63 -13.68
CA THR A 31 13.59 -2.33 -12.49
C THR A 31 12.25 -3.00 -12.76
N ALA A 32 11.33 -2.32 -13.46
CA ALA A 32 10.05 -2.88 -13.86
C ALA A 32 10.23 -4.12 -14.73
N ARG A 33 11.11 -4.06 -15.74
CA ARG A 33 11.46 -5.25 -16.54
C ARG A 33 12.11 -6.34 -15.71
N SER A 34 13.01 -6.00 -14.79
CA SER A 34 13.74 -6.97 -13.96
C SER A 34 12.85 -7.69 -12.95
N LEU A 35 11.86 -7.00 -12.39
CA LEU A 35 10.98 -7.53 -11.34
C LEU A 35 9.62 -8.00 -11.90
N GLY A 36 9.35 -7.75 -13.18
CA GLY A 36 8.04 -8.04 -13.78
C GLY A 36 6.94 -7.10 -13.27
N VAL A 37 7.29 -5.82 -12.99
CA VAL A 37 6.34 -4.83 -12.51
C VAL A 37 5.40 -4.42 -13.65
N SER A 38 4.12 -4.63 -13.47
CA SER A 38 3.07 -4.25 -14.41
C SER A 38 1.74 -4.10 -13.70
N TRP A 39 0.79 -3.41 -14.33
CA TRP A 39 -0.58 -3.34 -13.84
C TRP A 39 -1.58 -3.25 -14.98
N CYS A 40 -2.83 -3.59 -14.70
CA CYS A 40 -3.96 -3.26 -15.54
C CYS A 40 -5.17 -2.82 -14.69
N ARG A 41 -6.10 -2.10 -15.31
CA ARG A 41 -7.41 -1.80 -14.71
C ARG A 41 -8.42 -2.85 -15.13
N ILE A 42 -9.28 -3.23 -14.20
CA ILE A 42 -10.38 -4.18 -14.39
C ILE A 42 -11.62 -3.50 -13.82
N GLY A 43 -12.34 -2.76 -14.66
CA GLY A 43 -13.34 -1.81 -14.19
C GLY A 43 -12.71 -0.79 -13.21
N PRO A 44 -13.28 -0.58 -12.00
CA PRO A 44 -12.67 0.29 -10.99
C PRO A 44 -11.46 -0.36 -10.28
N ALA A 45 -11.32 -1.69 -10.34
CA ALA A 45 -10.27 -2.43 -9.67
C ALA A 45 -8.91 -2.29 -10.37
N LEU A 46 -7.84 -2.56 -9.64
CA LEU A 46 -6.47 -2.63 -10.15
C LEU A 46 -5.94 -4.05 -9.92
N ALA A 47 -5.37 -4.65 -10.97
CA ALA A 47 -4.46 -5.79 -10.82
C ALA A 47 -3.04 -5.27 -10.97
N ALA A 48 -2.20 -5.47 -9.94
CA ALA A 48 -0.80 -5.08 -9.92
C ALA A 48 0.08 -6.31 -9.68
N ALA A 49 1.14 -6.44 -10.47
CA ALA A 49 2.08 -7.54 -10.39
C ALA A 49 3.50 -7.02 -10.26
N ALA A 50 4.30 -7.73 -9.47
CA ALA A 50 5.74 -7.85 -9.60
C ALA A 50 6.02 -9.34 -9.83
N SER A 51 5.82 -9.79 -11.07
CA SER A 51 5.64 -11.21 -11.37
C SER A 51 6.86 -12.10 -11.13
N ARG A 52 8.05 -11.50 -11.04
CA ARG A 52 9.29 -12.21 -10.69
C ARG A 52 9.58 -12.21 -9.18
N LEU A 53 8.68 -11.66 -8.38
CA LEU A 53 8.70 -11.74 -6.92
C LEU A 53 7.63 -12.71 -6.46
N ASP A 54 8.02 -13.75 -5.73
CA ASP A 54 7.05 -14.68 -5.11
C ASP A 54 6.51 -14.12 -3.78
N VAL A 55 6.04 -12.87 -3.80
CA VAL A 55 5.52 -12.13 -2.64
C VAL A 55 4.10 -11.67 -2.96
N LEU A 56 3.10 -12.22 -2.26
CA LEU A 56 1.67 -11.93 -2.51
C LEU A 56 1.32 -10.45 -2.37
N MET A 57 1.98 -9.73 -1.46
CA MET A 57 1.76 -8.29 -1.28
C MET A 57 2.05 -7.46 -2.54
N TYR A 58 2.85 -7.97 -3.47
CA TYR A 58 3.16 -7.29 -4.74
C TYR A 58 2.53 -7.96 -5.95
N ASN A 59 1.71 -9.00 -5.76
CA ASN A 59 0.93 -9.65 -6.79
C ASN A 59 -0.51 -9.72 -6.31
N LEU A 60 -1.28 -8.66 -6.56
CA LEU A 60 -2.61 -8.51 -5.97
C LEU A 60 -3.61 -7.79 -6.86
N VAL A 61 -4.88 -8.11 -6.64
CA VAL A 61 -6.03 -7.34 -7.11
C VAL A 61 -6.62 -6.58 -5.94
N VAL A 62 -6.84 -5.28 -6.11
CA VAL A 62 -7.49 -4.39 -5.14
C VAL A 62 -8.70 -3.70 -5.78
N GLY A 63 -9.75 -3.44 -5.00
CA GLY A 63 -10.94 -2.69 -5.45
C GLY A 63 -11.94 -3.48 -6.31
N LEU A 64 -11.86 -4.81 -6.35
CA LEU A 64 -12.83 -5.62 -7.10
C LEU A 64 -14.23 -5.51 -6.49
N GLY A 65 -15.20 -5.06 -7.29
CA GLY A 65 -16.59 -4.87 -6.86
C GLY A 65 -16.83 -3.64 -5.98
N VAL A 66 -15.86 -2.72 -5.88
CA VAL A 66 -15.96 -1.49 -5.10
C VAL A 66 -16.47 -0.36 -5.99
N GLY A 67 -17.54 0.32 -5.56
CA GLY A 67 -18.15 1.48 -6.24
C GLY A 67 -18.91 1.13 -7.53
N THR A 68 -18.59 0.00 -8.16
CA THR A 68 -19.32 -0.58 -9.28
C THR A 68 -19.36 -2.10 -9.10
N PRO A 69 -20.53 -2.74 -9.25
CA PRO A 69 -20.62 -4.20 -9.15
C PRO A 69 -19.70 -4.89 -10.16
N ALA A 70 -18.89 -5.84 -9.68
CA ALA A 70 -18.04 -6.65 -10.53
C ALA A 70 -18.86 -7.64 -11.35
N ARG A 71 -18.33 -7.97 -12.52
CA ARG A 71 -18.81 -9.06 -13.36
C ARG A 71 -17.95 -10.29 -13.10
N GLU A 72 -18.51 -11.47 -13.32
CA GLU A 72 -17.71 -12.70 -13.23
C GLU A 72 -16.51 -12.69 -14.18
N SER A 73 -16.66 -12.08 -15.36
CA SER A 73 -15.59 -11.86 -16.34
C SER A 73 -14.43 -10.99 -15.83
N ASP A 74 -14.63 -10.20 -14.78
CA ASP A 74 -13.58 -9.36 -14.19
C ASP A 74 -12.59 -10.23 -13.41
N VAL A 75 -13.07 -11.32 -12.79
CA VAL A 75 -12.21 -12.34 -12.15
C VAL A 75 -11.38 -13.06 -13.22
N ASP A 76 -12.00 -13.41 -14.34
CA ASP A 76 -11.30 -14.07 -15.46
C ASP A 76 -10.22 -13.18 -16.07
N GLN A 77 -10.49 -11.88 -16.23
CA GLN A 77 -9.51 -10.88 -16.67
C GLN A 77 -8.33 -10.77 -15.70
N ALA A 78 -8.58 -10.77 -14.39
CA ALA A 78 -7.51 -10.74 -13.39
C ALA A 78 -6.60 -11.97 -13.50
N ILE A 79 -7.18 -13.16 -13.58
CA ILE A 79 -6.43 -14.41 -13.76
C ILE A 79 -5.61 -14.38 -15.05
N GLN A 80 -6.21 -13.90 -16.15
CA GLN A 80 -5.51 -13.77 -17.42
C GLN A 80 -4.33 -12.81 -17.34
N PHE A 81 -4.48 -11.67 -16.66
CA PHE A 81 -3.41 -10.70 -16.44
C PHE A 81 -2.22 -11.35 -15.71
N PHE A 82 -2.45 -12.00 -14.57
CA PHE A 82 -1.36 -12.64 -13.81
C PHE A 82 -0.73 -13.81 -14.54
N ARG A 83 -1.53 -14.59 -15.29
CA ARG A 83 -1.00 -15.66 -16.15
C ARG A 83 -0.10 -15.10 -17.25
N ALA A 84 -0.52 -14.03 -17.92
CA ALA A 84 0.27 -13.38 -18.96
C ALA A 84 1.55 -12.72 -18.40
N ALA A 85 1.48 -12.17 -17.19
CA ALA A 85 2.64 -11.62 -16.48
C ALA A 85 3.62 -12.70 -16.01
N GLY A 86 3.22 -13.97 -15.98
CA GLY A 86 4.01 -15.09 -15.49
C GLY A 86 4.10 -15.16 -13.95
N SER A 87 3.16 -14.53 -13.23
CA SER A 87 3.16 -14.57 -11.77
C SER A 87 2.82 -15.98 -11.27
N PRO A 88 3.59 -16.56 -10.34
CA PRO A 88 3.34 -17.91 -9.82
C PRO A 88 2.07 -18.00 -8.96
N ARG A 89 1.75 -16.90 -8.26
CA ARG A 89 0.55 -16.75 -7.44
C ARG A 89 0.22 -15.27 -7.26
N PHE A 90 -1.03 -14.98 -6.96
CA PHE A 90 -1.50 -13.64 -6.61
C PHE A 90 -2.65 -13.72 -5.62
N MET A 91 -2.95 -12.60 -4.98
CA MET A 91 -4.03 -12.45 -4.02
C MET A 91 -5.13 -11.54 -4.57
N VAL A 92 -6.37 -11.76 -4.15
CA VAL A 92 -7.46 -10.81 -4.38
C VAL A 92 -7.87 -10.29 -3.01
N THR A 93 -7.77 -8.98 -2.79
CA THR A 93 -8.33 -8.36 -1.59
C THR A 93 -9.79 -8.05 -1.86
N LEU A 94 -10.67 -8.71 -1.11
CA LEU A 94 -12.11 -8.55 -1.26
C LEU A 94 -12.64 -7.70 -0.10
N ALA A 95 -13.11 -6.50 -0.42
CA ALA A 95 -13.71 -5.62 0.56
C ALA A 95 -15.05 -6.21 1.08
N PRO A 96 -15.42 -6.01 2.36
CA PRO A 96 -16.70 -6.50 2.89
C PRO A 96 -17.94 -5.99 2.15
N HIS A 97 -17.86 -4.80 1.56
CA HIS A 97 -18.93 -4.15 0.79
C HIS A 97 -18.79 -4.37 -0.73
N ALA A 98 -17.90 -5.26 -1.17
CA ALA A 98 -17.75 -5.58 -2.58
C ALA A 98 -19.05 -6.21 -3.12
N ALA A 99 -19.50 -5.69 -4.26
CA ALA A 99 -20.71 -6.16 -4.93
C ALA A 99 -20.37 -6.83 -6.27
N PRO A 100 -21.07 -7.90 -6.67
CA PRO A 100 -22.09 -8.60 -5.89
C PRO A 100 -21.48 -9.55 -4.84
N SER A 101 -22.29 -10.00 -3.89
CA SER A 101 -21.88 -11.00 -2.87
C SER A 101 -21.40 -12.33 -3.48
N ALA A 102 -21.70 -12.59 -4.75
CA ALA A 102 -21.24 -13.74 -5.51
C ALA A 102 -19.74 -13.72 -5.86
N ILE A 103 -19.01 -12.61 -5.70
CA ILE A 103 -17.57 -12.55 -6.06
C ILE A 103 -16.77 -13.66 -5.36
N GLY A 104 -17.05 -13.91 -4.07
CA GLY A 104 -16.36 -14.96 -3.32
C GLY A 104 -16.57 -16.37 -3.90
N SER A 105 -17.76 -16.68 -4.42
CA SER A 105 -18.03 -17.98 -5.04
C SER A 105 -17.39 -18.08 -6.43
N TRP A 106 -17.35 -16.99 -7.21
CA TRP A 106 -16.63 -16.95 -8.48
C TRP A 106 -15.14 -17.22 -8.32
N LEU A 107 -14.52 -16.60 -7.30
CA LEU A 107 -13.13 -16.83 -6.91
C LEU A 107 -12.91 -18.30 -6.49
N THR A 108 -13.75 -18.83 -5.62
CA THR A 108 -13.64 -20.22 -5.15
C THR A 108 -13.76 -21.23 -6.29
N ALA A 109 -14.68 -21.00 -7.23
CA ALA A 109 -14.85 -21.83 -8.42
C ALA A 109 -13.60 -21.87 -9.32
N ARG A 110 -12.70 -20.88 -9.19
CA ARG A 110 -11.43 -20.78 -9.92
C ARG A 110 -10.22 -21.21 -9.07
N GLY A 111 -10.46 -21.85 -7.94
CA GLY A 111 -9.43 -22.43 -7.07
C GLY A 111 -8.83 -21.47 -6.05
N PHE A 112 -9.39 -20.26 -5.90
CA PHE A 112 -9.00 -19.38 -4.80
C PHE A 112 -9.49 -19.94 -3.48
N ARG A 113 -8.71 -19.68 -2.43
CA ARG A 113 -9.08 -19.98 -1.04
C ARG A 113 -8.78 -18.76 -0.19
N LEU A 114 -9.55 -18.60 0.89
CA LEU A 114 -9.23 -17.59 1.91
C LEU A 114 -7.85 -17.88 2.47
N HIS A 115 -6.93 -16.93 2.29
CA HIS A 115 -5.56 -17.05 2.78
C HIS A 115 -5.41 -16.47 4.20
N ASN A 116 -5.86 -15.24 4.39
CA ASN A 116 -5.87 -14.52 5.66
C ASN A 116 -6.89 -13.37 5.62
N HIS A 117 -7.15 -12.77 6.77
CA HIS A 117 -7.85 -11.48 6.86
C HIS A 117 -6.82 -10.38 7.02
N TRP A 118 -6.62 -9.58 5.98
CA TRP A 118 -5.76 -8.40 6.06
C TRP A 118 -6.55 -7.24 6.68
N ILE A 119 -6.13 -6.83 7.89
CA ILE A 119 -6.84 -5.79 8.65
C ILE A 119 -6.49 -4.41 8.11
N LYS A 120 -7.52 -3.63 7.76
CA LYS A 120 -7.44 -2.20 7.49
C LYS A 120 -7.88 -1.43 8.73
N LEU A 121 -7.00 -0.57 9.24
CA LEU A 121 -7.32 0.36 10.34
C LEU A 121 -7.64 1.72 9.75
N TRP A 122 -8.67 2.37 10.28
CA TRP A 122 -9.07 3.71 9.87
C TRP A 122 -9.40 4.56 11.08
N ARG A 123 -9.33 5.88 10.89
CA ARG A 123 -9.81 6.90 11.83
C ARG A 123 -10.14 8.17 11.07
N THR A 124 -10.93 9.05 11.67
CA THR A 124 -11.13 10.39 11.14
C THR A 124 -9.98 11.30 11.58
N VAL A 125 -9.74 12.35 10.78
CA VAL A 125 -8.75 13.40 11.12
C VAL A 125 -9.24 14.31 12.25
N SER A 126 -10.55 14.34 12.54
CA SER A 126 -11.13 15.10 13.65
C SER A 126 -10.77 14.52 15.02
N ASP A 127 -10.46 13.23 15.08
CA ASP A 127 -10.02 12.60 16.31
C ASP A 127 -8.64 13.15 16.71
N PRO A 128 -8.42 13.58 17.96
CA PRO A 128 -7.14 14.13 18.37
C PRO A 128 -6.03 13.09 18.23
N VAL A 129 -4.88 13.52 17.72
CA VAL A 129 -3.65 12.69 17.73
C VAL A 129 -3.02 12.84 19.10
N SER A 130 -3.07 11.78 19.91
CA SER A 130 -2.48 11.76 21.25
C SER A 130 -0.95 11.91 21.20
N GLY A 131 -0.39 12.50 22.27
CA GLY A 131 1.05 12.65 22.45
C GLY A 131 1.62 13.94 21.84
N VAL A 132 2.82 14.30 22.30
CA VAL A 132 3.59 15.44 21.80
C VAL A 132 4.28 15.03 20.48
N PRO A 133 4.48 15.94 19.51
CA PRO A 133 5.33 15.68 18.35
C PRO A 133 6.70 15.15 18.79
N ASP A 134 7.13 14.05 18.18
CA ASP A 134 8.43 13.46 18.48
C ASP A 134 9.49 14.11 17.58
N PRO A 135 10.49 14.83 18.14
CA PRO A 135 11.47 15.55 17.35
C PRO A 135 12.38 14.63 16.53
N ARG A 136 12.39 13.32 16.81
CA ARG A 136 13.12 12.33 16.00
C ARG A 136 12.51 12.15 14.62
N VAL A 137 11.23 12.43 14.44
CA VAL A 137 10.51 12.15 13.18
C VAL A 137 10.45 13.39 12.31
N ARG A 138 10.94 13.28 11.07
CA ARG A 138 10.97 14.37 10.09
C ARG A 138 10.54 13.87 8.71
N GLU A 139 9.93 14.74 7.91
CA GLU A 139 9.71 14.46 6.49
C GLU A 139 11.08 14.30 5.80
N MET A 140 11.18 13.30 4.92
CA MET A 140 12.42 12.95 4.26
C MET A 140 12.42 13.45 2.80
N GLY A 141 13.52 14.11 2.42
CA GLY A 141 13.80 14.42 1.02
C GLY A 141 14.47 13.26 0.27
N PRO A 142 14.76 13.45 -1.03
CA PRO A 142 15.36 12.42 -1.91
C PRO A 142 16.68 11.83 -1.40
N ALA A 143 17.45 12.59 -0.61
CA ALA A 143 18.72 12.12 -0.02
C ALA A 143 18.57 10.88 0.88
N HIS A 144 17.39 10.63 1.44
CA HIS A 144 17.12 9.47 2.29
C HIS A 144 16.37 8.34 1.56
N ALA A 145 16.10 8.48 0.26
CA ALA A 145 15.27 7.53 -0.49
C ALA A 145 15.89 6.13 -0.53
N GLU A 146 17.21 6.04 -0.70
CA GLU A 146 17.90 4.75 -0.69
C GLU A 146 17.87 4.09 0.69
N ALA A 147 18.07 4.85 1.77
CA ALA A 147 18.02 4.33 3.14
C ALA A 147 16.62 3.78 3.48
N PHE A 148 15.57 4.51 3.10
CA PHE A 148 14.19 4.05 3.19
C PHE A 148 13.96 2.74 2.42
N ALA A 149 14.40 2.71 1.16
CA ALA A 149 14.19 1.58 0.28
C ALA A 149 14.89 0.32 0.80
N ARG A 150 16.16 0.43 1.21
CA ARG A 150 16.93 -0.69 1.79
C ARG A 150 16.28 -1.23 3.06
N CYS A 151 15.87 -0.34 3.99
CA CYS A 151 15.18 -0.76 5.20
C CYS A 151 13.85 -1.45 4.89
N SER A 152 13.15 -1.02 3.85
CA SER A 152 11.88 -1.61 3.43
C SER A 152 12.06 -2.93 2.71
N VAL A 153 13.09 -3.07 1.87
CA VAL A 153 13.48 -4.33 1.22
C VAL A 153 13.80 -5.39 2.27
N GLU A 154 14.57 -5.04 3.30
CA GLU A 154 14.83 -5.94 4.44
C GLU A 154 13.55 -6.27 5.22
N ALA A 155 12.72 -5.27 5.53
CA ALA A 155 11.51 -5.46 6.33
C ALA A 155 10.43 -6.29 5.62
N PHE A 156 10.36 -6.24 4.30
CA PHE A 156 9.37 -6.93 3.48
C PHE A 156 9.91 -8.18 2.78
N ASP A 157 11.13 -8.61 3.10
CA ASP A 157 11.80 -9.77 2.52
C ASP A 157 11.83 -9.73 0.98
N LEU A 158 12.18 -8.56 0.44
CA LEU A 158 12.33 -8.33 -1.00
C LEU A 158 13.78 -8.55 -1.42
N PRO A 159 14.03 -8.86 -2.71
CA PRO A 159 15.39 -8.85 -3.23
C PRO A 159 15.92 -7.41 -3.36
N GLU A 160 17.24 -7.28 -3.37
CA GLU A 160 17.97 -6.02 -3.55
C GLU A 160 17.52 -5.24 -4.80
N ALA A 161 17.12 -5.96 -5.85
CA ALA A 161 16.56 -5.36 -7.06
C ALA A 161 15.29 -4.51 -6.82
N GLY A 162 14.63 -4.64 -5.66
CA GLY A 162 13.52 -3.79 -5.22
C GLY A 162 13.92 -2.40 -4.70
N VAL A 163 15.19 -2.17 -4.38
CA VAL A 163 15.66 -0.88 -3.84
C VAL A 163 15.34 0.29 -4.77
N PRO A 164 15.66 0.26 -6.09
CA PRO A 164 15.33 1.37 -6.98
C PRO A 164 13.82 1.62 -7.11
N TRP A 165 13.01 0.57 -6.99
CA TRP A 165 11.55 0.69 -7.06
C TRP A 165 10.98 1.42 -5.86
N LEU A 166 11.35 1.00 -4.64
CA LEU A 166 10.87 1.67 -3.43
C LEU A 166 11.48 3.07 -3.29
N ALA A 167 12.74 3.27 -3.64
CA ALA A 167 13.34 4.61 -3.60
C ALA A 167 12.61 5.59 -4.52
N ALA A 168 12.12 5.12 -5.67
CA ALA A 168 11.38 5.92 -6.63
C ALA A 168 9.97 6.34 -6.16
N THR A 169 9.46 5.86 -5.03
CA THR A 169 8.21 6.39 -4.44
C THR A 169 8.43 7.73 -3.75
N VAL A 170 9.67 8.05 -3.36
CA VAL A 170 10.04 9.29 -2.68
C VAL A 170 9.98 10.45 -3.66
N GLY A 171 9.19 11.47 -3.32
CA GLY A 171 8.95 12.63 -4.19
C GLY A 171 7.90 12.40 -5.29
N ARG A 172 7.25 11.23 -5.35
CA ARG A 172 6.10 11.03 -6.24
C ARG A 172 4.90 11.89 -5.79
N PRO A 173 4.11 12.42 -6.74
CA PRO A 173 2.87 13.13 -6.40
C PRO A 173 1.96 12.30 -5.49
N GLY A 174 1.36 12.97 -4.51
CA GLY A 174 0.52 12.37 -3.47
C GLY A 174 1.30 11.72 -2.32
N PHE A 175 2.56 11.31 -2.52
CA PHE A 175 3.39 10.70 -1.49
C PHE A 175 4.21 11.70 -0.69
N ARG A 176 4.17 11.54 0.64
CA ARG A 176 5.08 12.15 1.61
C ARG A 176 5.70 11.04 2.45
N HIS A 177 7.00 11.06 2.61
CA HIS A 177 7.74 10.03 3.35
C HIS A 177 8.39 10.64 4.58
N TYR A 178 8.44 9.87 5.65
CA TYR A 178 8.96 10.31 6.94
C TYR A 178 9.98 9.30 7.45
N ALA A 179 11.01 9.82 8.11
CA ALA A 179 12.02 9.03 8.79
C ALA A 179 12.12 9.43 10.26
N ALA A 180 12.31 8.44 11.13
CA ALA A 180 12.72 8.60 12.51
C ALA A 180 14.24 8.47 12.61
N PHE A 181 14.88 9.42 13.28
CA PHE A 181 16.33 9.50 13.40
C PHE A 181 16.82 9.18 14.82
N ASP A 182 17.95 8.49 14.88
CA ASP A 182 18.76 8.28 16.08
C ASP A 182 20.15 8.91 15.81
N GLY A 183 20.36 10.13 16.29
CA GLY A 183 21.46 10.97 15.80
C GLY A 183 21.28 11.30 14.31
N ASP A 184 22.29 10.98 13.51
CA ASP A 184 22.27 11.16 12.05
C ASP A 184 21.70 9.95 11.30
N ASP A 185 21.48 8.83 11.99
CA ASP A 185 21.00 7.60 11.37
C ASP A 185 19.48 7.56 11.26
N ALA A 186 18.96 7.36 10.04
CA ALA A 186 17.55 7.05 9.83
C ALA A 186 17.27 5.57 10.19
N VAL A 187 16.46 5.36 11.23
CA VAL A 187 16.24 4.05 11.87
C VAL A 187 14.82 3.52 11.72
N GLY A 188 13.87 4.34 11.28
CA GLY A 188 12.52 3.91 10.95
C GLY A 188 11.87 4.82 9.92
N PHE A 189 10.93 4.29 9.15
CA PHE A 189 10.34 4.95 8.00
C PHE A 189 8.84 4.74 7.93
N GLY A 190 8.15 5.61 7.19
CA GLY A 190 6.77 5.41 6.82
C GLY A 190 6.29 6.43 5.79
N ALA A 191 5.35 6.03 4.95
CA ALA A 191 4.73 6.89 3.95
C ALA A 191 3.32 7.31 4.36
N LEU A 192 2.93 8.47 3.83
CA LEU A 192 1.58 9.01 3.76
C LEU A 192 1.30 9.25 2.27
N TYR A 193 0.20 8.69 1.75
CA TYR A 193 -0.34 9.02 0.45
C TYR A 193 -1.67 9.75 0.63
N VAL A 194 -1.85 10.93 0.03
CA VAL A 194 -3.08 11.71 0.16
C VAL A 194 -3.71 11.90 -1.21
N ASP A 195 -5.00 11.55 -1.31
CA ASP A 195 -5.82 11.86 -2.47
C ASP A 195 -7.29 12.02 -2.06
N GLY A 196 -8.00 12.97 -2.69
CA GLY A 196 -9.44 13.17 -2.48
C GLY A 196 -9.89 13.34 -1.01
N GLY A 197 -9.07 13.95 -0.16
CA GLY A 197 -9.36 14.13 1.27
C GLY A 197 -9.16 12.89 2.15
N VAL A 198 -8.58 11.82 1.60
CA VAL A 198 -8.30 10.57 2.31
C VAL A 198 -6.79 10.35 2.36
N GLY A 199 -6.27 10.01 3.54
CA GLY A 199 -4.86 9.68 3.76
C GLY A 199 -4.64 8.18 3.95
N TRP A 200 -3.77 7.57 3.15
CA TRP A 200 -3.28 6.21 3.33
C TRP A 200 -1.92 6.23 4.03
N LEU A 201 -1.78 5.47 5.12
CA LEU A 201 -0.50 5.27 5.80
C LEU A 201 0.00 3.86 5.51
N GLY A 202 1.25 3.74 5.06
CA GLY A 202 1.87 2.44 4.83
C GLY A 202 3.36 2.55 4.58
N MET A 203 3.94 1.54 3.92
CA MET A 203 5.39 1.39 3.70
C MET A 203 6.21 1.66 4.98
N ALA A 204 5.69 1.20 6.12
CA ALA A 204 6.29 1.46 7.42
C ALA A 204 7.28 0.35 7.78
N SER A 205 8.49 0.75 8.12
CA SER A 205 9.56 -0.17 8.51
C SER A 205 10.36 0.44 9.67
N THR A 206 10.99 -0.41 10.48
CA THR A 206 11.89 0.02 11.56
C THR A 206 13.00 -1.00 11.67
N ARG A 207 14.25 -0.52 11.70
CA ARG A 207 15.44 -1.36 11.82
C ARG A 207 15.27 -2.31 13.01
N PRO A 208 15.62 -3.61 12.87
CA PRO A 208 15.44 -4.58 13.95
C PRO A 208 16.01 -4.14 15.31
N SER A 209 17.19 -3.51 15.31
CA SER A 209 17.87 -2.97 16.49
C SER A 209 17.11 -1.86 17.23
N HIS A 210 16.17 -1.20 16.56
CA HIS A 210 15.44 -0.03 17.07
C HIS A 210 13.94 -0.30 17.29
N ARG A 211 13.52 -1.57 17.21
CA ARG A 211 12.14 -1.97 17.48
C ARG A 211 11.80 -1.87 18.98
N ARG A 212 10.51 -1.68 19.28
CA ARG A 212 9.97 -1.54 20.65
C ARG A 212 10.48 -0.30 21.42
N GLN A 213 10.93 0.73 20.71
CA GLN A 213 11.40 2.00 21.28
C GLN A 213 10.44 3.19 20.98
N GLY A 214 9.19 2.89 20.63
CA GLY A 214 8.16 3.91 20.31
C GLY A 214 8.28 4.56 18.92
N ILE A 215 9.28 4.20 18.11
CA ILE A 215 9.51 4.79 16.77
C ILE A 215 8.29 4.66 15.85
N GLN A 216 7.70 3.46 15.75
CA GLN A 216 6.53 3.25 14.89
C GLN A 216 5.34 4.11 15.34
N SER A 217 5.10 4.20 16.66
CA SER A 217 4.03 5.03 17.22
C SER A 217 4.27 6.51 16.92
N ALA A 218 5.50 7.00 17.04
CA ALA A 218 5.88 8.36 16.69
C ALA A 218 5.66 8.63 15.18
N LEU A 219 6.08 7.71 14.30
CA LEU A 219 5.87 7.81 12.86
C LEU A 219 4.38 7.86 12.50
N ILE A 220 3.54 7.02 13.14
CA ILE A 220 2.08 7.05 12.93
C ILE A 220 1.53 8.41 13.36
N ALA A 221 1.87 8.87 14.57
CA ALA A 221 1.37 10.15 15.09
C ALA A 221 1.76 11.33 14.21
N THR A 222 3.00 11.39 13.72
CA THR A 222 3.44 12.45 12.80
C THR A 222 2.63 12.42 11.50
N ARG A 223 2.53 11.27 10.83
CA ARG A 223 1.76 11.15 9.57
C ARG A 223 0.28 11.49 9.73
N LEU A 224 -0.32 11.17 10.89
CA LEU A 224 -1.69 11.57 11.17
C LEU A 224 -1.85 13.09 11.30
N ARG A 225 -0.92 13.78 11.98
CA ARG A 225 -0.94 15.25 12.08
C ARG A 225 -0.76 15.91 10.70
N GLU A 226 0.12 15.34 9.88
CA GLU A 226 0.39 15.83 8.53
C GLU A 226 -0.80 15.63 7.58
N ALA A 227 -1.53 14.52 7.72
CA ALA A 227 -2.77 14.31 6.98
C ALA A 227 -3.84 15.36 7.34
N VAL A 228 -3.94 15.74 8.61
CA VAL A 228 -4.84 16.81 9.07
C VAL A 228 -4.44 18.15 8.46
N ALA A 229 -3.16 18.51 8.51
CA ALA A 229 -2.65 19.79 8.04
C ALA A 229 -2.79 19.98 6.51
N GLY A 230 -2.68 18.89 5.73
CA GLY A 230 -2.86 18.91 4.27
C GLY A 230 -4.32 18.87 3.80
N SER A 231 -5.28 18.81 4.72
CA SER A 231 -6.73 18.77 4.42
C SER A 231 -7.39 20.17 4.50
N GLY A 232 -6.59 21.24 4.59
CA GLY A 232 -7.00 22.65 4.66
C GLY A 232 -6.82 23.41 3.35
#